data_AF-A0A953LV00-F1
#
_entry.id   AF-A0A953LV00-F1
#
_cell.length_a   1.000
_cell.length_b   1.000
_cell.length_c   1.000
_cell.angle_alpha   90.00
_cell.angle_beta   90.00
_cell.angle_gamma   90.00
#
_symmetry.space_group_name_H-M   'P 1'
#
loop_
_entity.id
_entity.type
_entity.pdbx_description
1 polymer ?
#
loop_
_entity_poly.entity_id
_entity_poly.type
_entity_poly.pdbx_seq_one_letter_code
_entity_poly.pdbx_strand_id
1 'polypeptide(L)'
;MSAHKEVEHAEHLEHISGSNKKIALLIAIIALFLAFSETLGKSAQTAGISDNVEASNLWAFFQAKTIRMTTLTTTAETRKIDLATVTDPAIKDAMAKQIDTWQKTAARYNDEPETNEGRKQLSARALAAEKKRDTALAKYHHYEVAS
;
A
#
# COMPACT_ATOMS: atom_id res chain seq x y z
N MET A 1 -17.80 -74.22 16.26
CA MET A 1 -17.79 -73.04 17.15
C MET A 1 -16.67 -72.03 16.81
N SER A 2 -16.05 -72.09 15.61
CA SER A 2 -15.05 -71.10 15.14
C SER A 2 -15.60 -70.12 14.10
N ALA A 3 -16.50 -70.53 13.20
CA ALA A 3 -17.04 -69.65 12.16
C ALA A 3 -17.85 -68.46 12.71
N HIS A 4 -18.50 -68.62 13.87
CA HIS A 4 -19.28 -67.55 14.49
C HIS A 4 -18.42 -66.44 15.13
N LYS A 5 -17.15 -66.74 15.49
CA LYS A 5 -16.19 -65.76 16.02
C LYS A 5 -15.52 -64.93 14.92
N GLU A 6 -15.35 -65.51 13.73
CA GLU A 6 -14.78 -64.80 12.57
C GLU A 6 -15.77 -63.79 11.98
N VAL A 7 -17.07 -64.12 11.96
CA VAL A 7 -18.13 -63.22 11.49
C VAL A 7 -18.34 -62.04 12.44
N GLU A 8 -18.32 -62.25 13.77
CA GLU A 8 -18.41 -61.13 14.72
C GLU A 8 -17.19 -60.20 14.69
N HIS A 9 -15.98 -60.73 14.46
CA HIS A 9 -14.80 -59.88 14.28
C HIS A 9 -14.82 -59.13 12.94
N ALA A 10 -15.35 -59.72 11.86
CA ALA A 10 -15.50 -59.05 10.58
C ALA A 10 -16.51 -57.88 10.64
N GLU A 11 -17.66 -58.05 11.29
CA GLU A 11 -18.65 -56.97 11.47
C GLU A 11 -18.11 -55.85 12.35
N HIS A 12 -17.36 -56.18 13.41
CA HIS A 12 -16.75 -55.18 14.28
C HIS A 12 -15.61 -54.42 13.58
N LEU A 13 -14.87 -55.06 12.66
CA LEU A 13 -13.85 -54.42 11.83
C LEU A 13 -14.46 -53.52 10.74
N GLU A 14 -15.60 -53.90 10.14
CA GLU A 14 -16.34 -53.04 9.21
C GLU A 14 -16.90 -51.79 9.89
N HIS A 15 -17.48 -51.92 11.08
CA HIS A 15 -17.98 -50.78 11.85
C HIS A 15 -16.86 -49.81 12.28
N ILE A 16 -15.68 -50.34 12.66
CA ILE A 16 -14.50 -49.52 13.00
C ILE A 16 -13.93 -48.84 11.74
N SER A 17 -13.85 -49.55 10.61
CA SER A 17 -13.37 -49.02 9.33
C SER A 17 -14.26 -47.89 8.78
N GLY A 18 -15.59 -48.05 8.87
CA GLY A 18 -16.56 -47.02 8.48
C GLY A 18 -16.50 -45.76 9.36
N SER A 19 -16.31 -45.94 10.68
CA SER A 19 -16.12 -44.83 11.62
C SER A 19 -14.83 -44.06 11.35
N ASN A 20 -13.71 -44.77 11.10
CA ASN A 20 -12.43 -44.15 10.79
C ASN A 20 -12.44 -43.35 9.47
N LYS A 21 -13.16 -43.81 8.44
CA LYS A 21 -13.35 -43.04 7.20
C LYS A 21 -14.15 -41.76 7.42
N LYS A 22 -15.19 -41.79 8.26
CA LYS A 22 -15.97 -40.60 8.63
C LYS A 22 -15.11 -39.60 9.44
N ILE A 23 -14.31 -40.10 10.38
CA ILE A 23 -13.37 -39.28 11.15
C ILE A 23 -12.30 -38.67 10.23
N ALA A 24 -11.72 -39.46 9.33
CA ALA A 24 -10.74 -38.96 8.35
C ALA A 24 -11.33 -37.90 7.41
N LEU A 25 -12.58 -38.08 6.97
CA LEU A 25 -13.30 -37.09 6.17
C LEU A 25 -13.56 -35.80 6.95
N LEU A 26 -13.96 -35.91 8.21
CA LEU A 26 -14.15 -34.74 9.10
C LEU A 26 -12.85 -33.96 9.27
N ILE A 27 -11.74 -34.65 9.54
CA ILE A 27 -10.40 -34.04 9.68
C ILE A 27 -9.99 -33.36 8.37
N ALA A 28 -10.23 -33.99 7.21
CA ALA A 28 -9.93 -33.40 5.91
C ALA A 28 -10.75 -32.12 5.64
N ILE A 29 -12.03 -32.08 6.03
CA ILE A 29 -12.88 -30.90 5.90
C ILE A 29 -12.39 -29.78 6.83
N ILE A 30 -12.04 -30.09 8.08
CA ILE A 30 -11.50 -29.09 9.03
C ILE A 30 -10.16 -28.54 8.53
N ALA A 31 -9.27 -29.41 8.03
CA ALA A 31 -8.00 -29.02 7.44
C ALA A 31 -8.18 -28.13 6.20
N LEU A 32 -9.19 -28.40 5.38
CA LEU A 32 -9.53 -27.56 4.23
C LEU A 32 -9.97 -26.16 4.68
N PHE A 33 -10.83 -26.06 5.70
CA PHE A 33 -11.24 -24.77 6.26
C PHE A 33 -10.06 -24.01 6.87
N LEU A 34 -9.17 -24.68 7.61
CA LEU A 34 -7.95 -24.07 8.16
C LEU A 34 -7.02 -23.55 7.05
N ALA A 35 -6.79 -24.35 6.01
CA ALA A 35 -5.96 -23.96 4.87
C ALA A 35 -6.54 -22.74 4.13
N PHE A 36 -7.86 -22.67 3.95
CA PHE A 36 -8.51 -21.50 3.38
C PHE A 36 -8.39 -20.28 4.30
N SER A 37 -8.61 -20.42 5.61
CA SER A 37 -8.46 -19.32 6.58
C SER A 37 -7.03 -18.77 6.61
N GLU A 38 -6.01 -19.62 6.62
CA GLU A 38 -4.60 -19.19 6.57
C GLU A 38 -4.24 -18.50 5.25
N THR A 39 -4.75 -19.00 4.11
CA THR A 39 -4.48 -18.43 2.79
C THR A 39 -5.15 -17.05 2.65
N LEU A 40 -6.40 -16.93 3.10
CA LEU A 40 -7.15 -15.66 3.08
C LEU A 40 -6.53 -14.63 4.03
N GLY A 41 -6.15 -15.04 5.25
CA GLY A 41 -5.47 -14.18 6.22
C GLY A 41 -4.13 -13.62 5.69
N LYS A 42 -3.28 -14.48 5.10
CA LYS A 42 -2.02 -14.05 4.46
C LYS A 42 -2.24 -13.13 3.26
N SER A 43 -3.29 -13.38 2.46
CA SER A 43 -3.63 -12.51 1.32
C SER A 43 -4.06 -11.11 1.77
N ALA A 44 -4.84 -11.02 2.87
CA ALA A 44 -5.27 -9.75 3.45
C ALA A 44 -4.08 -8.97 4.05
N GLN A 45 -3.14 -9.67 4.71
CA GLN A 45 -1.91 -9.07 5.22
C GLN A 45 -1.05 -8.48 4.08
N THR A 46 -0.87 -9.24 3.00
CA THR A 46 -0.08 -8.82 1.83
C THR A 46 -0.70 -7.59 1.17
N ALA A 47 -2.03 -7.56 1.06
CA ALA A 47 -2.76 -6.41 0.52
C ALA A 47 -2.57 -5.16 1.41
N GLY A 48 -2.68 -5.30 2.74
CA GLY A 48 -2.47 -4.18 3.67
C GLY A 48 -1.06 -3.59 3.61
N ILE A 49 -0.03 -4.45 3.48
CA ILE A 49 1.36 -4.00 3.29
C ILE A 49 1.52 -3.29 1.95
N SER A 50 0.99 -3.86 0.87
CA SER A 50 1.07 -3.25 -0.47
C SER A 50 0.43 -1.86 -0.50
N ASP A 51 -0.77 -1.72 0.08
CA ASP A 51 -1.48 -0.44 0.13
C ASP A 51 -0.73 0.58 1.03
N ASN A 52 -0.08 0.12 2.11
CA ASN A 52 0.76 0.98 2.93
C ASN A 52 1.99 1.50 2.17
N VAL A 53 2.67 0.63 1.42
CA VAL A 53 3.82 1.02 0.59
C VAL A 53 3.40 2.02 -0.47
N GLU A 54 2.25 1.82 -1.13
CA GLU A 54 1.71 2.77 -2.11
C GLU A 54 1.46 4.15 -1.50
N ALA A 55 0.75 4.22 -0.37
CA ALA A 55 0.48 5.46 0.34
C ALA A 55 1.78 6.16 0.78
N SER A 56 2.74 5.39 1.32
CA SER A 56 4.03 5.90 1.77
C SER A 56 4.86 6.48 0.61
N ASN A 57 4.87 5.80 -0.54
CA ASN A 57 5.55 6.29 -1.74
C ASN A 57 4.95 7.61 -2.24
N LEU A 58 3.62 7.73 -2.27
CA LEU A 58 2.95 8.97 -2.70
C LEU A 58 3.28 10.14 -1.78
N TRP A 59 3.33 9.91 -0.46
CA TRP A 59 3.79 10.93 0.49
C TRP A 59 5.26 11.27 0.33
N ALA A 60 6.13 10.30 0.05
CA ALA A 60 7.53 10.55 -0.24
C ALA A 60 7.70 11.45 -1.49
N PHE A 61 6.95 11.20 -2.56
CA PHE A 61 6.94 12.07 -3.74
C PHE A 61 6.43 13.47 -3.44
N PHE A 62 5.35 13.58 -2.65
CA PHE A 62 4.83 14.88 -2.20
C PHE A 62 5.89 15.66 -1.40
N GLN A 63 6.58 15.02 -0.47
CA GLN A 63 7.64 15.63 0.34
C GLN A 63 8.82 16.05 -0.54
N ALA A 64 9.28 15.18 -1.43
CA ALA A 64 10.37 15.52 -2.36
C ALA A 64 10.02 16.74 -3.24
N LYS A 65 8.79 16.79 -3.76
CA LYS A 65 8.31 17.92 -4.57
C LYS A 65 8.17 19.20 -3.73
N THR A 66 7.75 19.08 -2.47
CA THR A 66 7.73 20.19 -1.50
C THR A 66 9.12 20.75 -1.24
N ILE A 67 10.11 19.90 -0.98
CA ILE A 67 11.50 20.32 -0.74
C ILE A 67 12.06 21.05 -1.98
N ARG A 68 11.92 20.45 -3.17
CA ARG A 68 12.40 21.06 -4.43
C ARG A 68 11.74 22.41 -4.69
N MET A 69 10.44 22.53 -4.42
CA MET A 69 9.71 23.80 -4.54
C MET A 69 10.26 24.84 -3.58
N THR A 70 10.41 24.51 -2.30
CA THR A 70 10.97 25.42 -1.29
C THR A 70 12.37 25.88 -1.68
N THR A 71 13.26 24.97 -2.09
CA THR A 71 14.62 25.32 -2.54
C THR A 71 14.59 26.32 -3.70
N LEU A 72 13.75 26.09 -4.72
CA LEU A 72 13.62 27.01 -5.86
C LEU A 72 13.04 28.36 -5.45
N THR A 73 12.00 28.38 -4.62
CA THR A 73 11.38 29.61 -4.13
C THR A 73 12.37 30.43 -3.32
N THR A 74 13.05 29.82 -2.33
CA THR A 74 14.06 30.51 -1.51
C THR A 74 15.21 31.02 -2.37
N THR A 75 15.70 30.23 -3.33
CA THR A 75 16.78 30.66 -4.24
C THR A 75 16.34 31.84 -5.11
N ALA A 76 15.11 31.81 -5.63
CA ALA A 76 14.55 32.91 -6.41
C ALA A 76 14.39 34.19 -5.55
N GLU A 77 13.96 34.06 -4.30
CA GLU A 77 13.85 35.17 -3.35
C GLU A 77 15.22 35.77 -3.02
N THR A 78 16.23 34.95 -2.71
CA THR A 78 17.60 35.43 -2.50
C THR A 78 18.12 36.18 -3.72
N ARG A 79 17.94 35.62 -4.93
CA ARG A 79 18.38 36.27 -6.17
C ARG A 79 17.63 37.55 -6.49
N LYS A 80 16.38 37.71 -6.04
CA LYS A 80 15.66 39.00 -6.14
C LYS A 80 16.30 40.08 -5.28
N ILE A 81 16.83 39.73 -4.11
CA ILE A 81 17.59 40.66 -3.26
C ILE A 81 18.87 41.07 -3.98
N ASP A 82 19.61 40.11 -4.54
CA ASP A 82 20.84 40.38 -5.30
C ASP A 82 20.60 41.23 -6.54
N LEU A 83 19.44 41.08 -7.20
CA LEU A 83 19.06 41.87 -8.38
C LEU A 83 19.05 43.38 -8.10
N ALA A 84 18.82 43.80 -6.85
CA ALA A 84 18.84 45.21 -6.46
C ALA A 84 20.25 45.83 -6.47
N THR A 85 21.30 45.01 -6.39
CA THR A 85 22.70 45.48 -6.35
C THR A 85 23.39 45.43 -7.72
N VAL A 86 22.77 44.81 -8.72
CA VAL A 86 23.31 44.70 -10.08
C VAL A 86 23.09 45.97 -10.89
N THR A 87 24.19 46.54 -11.38
CA THR A 87 24.21 47.77 -12.19
C THR A 87 24.26 47.52 -13.69
N ASP A 88 24.82 46.39 -14.13
CA ASP A 88 24.89 46.00 -15.54
C ASP A 88 23.48 45.56 -16.03
N PRO A 89 22.91 46.25 -17.05
CA PRO A 89 21.58 45.92 -17.58
C PRO A 89 21.48 44.50 -18.15
N ALA A 90 22.52 44.00 -18.83
CA ALA A 90 22.49 42.69 -19.45
C ALA A 90 22.47 41.57 -18.40
N ILE A 91 23.26 41.75 -17.32
CA ILE A 91 23.27 40.82 -16.18
C ILE A 91 21.92 40.87 -15.45
N LYS A 92 21.37 42.08 -15.25
CA LYS A 92 20.08 42.28 -14.59
C LYS A 92 18.95 41.55 -15.32
N ASP A 93 18.87 41.69 -16.65
CA ASP A 93 17.86 41.01 -17.46
C ASP A 93 18.02 39.49 -17.44
N ALA A 94 19.26 38.99 -17.51
CA ALA A 94 19.54 37.56 -17.42
C ALA A 94 19.10 36.98 -16.08
N MET A 95 19.41 37.65 -14.96
CA MET A 95 18.98 37.21 -13.64
C MET A 95 17.46 37.28 -13.47
N ALA A 96 16.80 38.33 -13.98
CA ALA A 96 15.35 38.45 -13.94
C ALA A 96 14.65 37.28 -14.67
N LYS A 97 15.15 36.88 -15.85
CA LYS A 97 14.66 35.71 -16.59
C LYS A 97 14.86 34.40 -15.81
N GLN A 98 16.01 34.24 -15.15
CA GLN A 98 16.30 33.05 -14.35
C GLN A 98 15.37 32.95 -13.14
N ILE A 99 15.12 34.07 -12.44
CA ILE A 99 14.17 34.16 -11.34
C ILE A 99 12.76 33.75 -11.80
N ASP A 100 12.27 34.33 -12.91
CA ASP A 100 10.96 33.99 -13.47
C ASP A 100 10.84 32.50 -13.82
N THR A 101 11.89 31.93 -14.41
CA THR A 101 11.94 30.49 -14.75
C THR A 101 11.82 29.60 -13.50
N TRP A 102 12.53 29.94 -12.43
CA TRP A 102 12.44 29.20 -11.17
C TRP A 102 11.08 29.35 -10.51
N GLN A 103 10.49 30.55 -10.51
CA GLN A 103 9.16 30.78 -9.97
C GLN A 103 8.09 29.99 -10.71
N LYS A 104 8.14 29.97 -12.05
CA LYS A 104 7.25 29.13 -12.89
C LYS A 104 7.43 27.64 -12.61
N THR A 105 8.67 27.19 -12.43
CA THR A 105 8.96 25.80 -12.10
C THR A 105 8.42 25.41 -10.73
N ALA A 106 8.59 26.28 -9.72
CA ALA A 106 8.03 26.07 -8.38
C ALA A 106 6.49 26.02 -8.41
N ALA A 107 5.85 26.89 -9.20
CA ALA A 107 4.39 26.86 -9.40
C ALA A 107 3.91 25.55 -10.02
N ARG A 108 4.63 25.04 -11.04
CA ARG A 108 4.34 23.73 -11.65
C ARG A 108 4.50 22.58 -10.65
N TYR A 109 5.50 22.61 -9.77
CA TYR A 109 5.63 21.62 -8.71
C TYR A 109 4.44 21.65 -7.72
N ASN A 110 3.82 22.81 -7.52
CA ASN A 110 2.62 22.87 -6.69
C ASN A 110 1.39 22.28 -7.38
N ASP A 111 1.21 22.57 -8.67
CA ASP A 111 0.02 22.21 -9.44
C ASP A 111 0.38 21.76 -10.86
N GLU A 112 0.17 20.48 -11.15
CA GLU A 112 0.49 19.86 -12.44
C GLU A 112 -0.60 18.85 -12.79
N PRO A 113 -1.78 19.32 -13.23
CA PRO A 113 -2.94 18.45 -13.47
C PRO A 113 -2.75 17.54 -14.69
N GLU A 114 -2.01 18.00 -15.70
CA GLU A 114 -1.74 17.27 -16.97
C GLU A 114 -1.09 15.90 -16.70
N THR A 115 -0.10 15.86 -15.80
CA THR A 115 0.64 14.64 -15.44
C THR A 115 0.16 14.02 -14.14
N ASN A 116 -0.69 14.73 -13.39
CA ASN A 116 -1.19 14.30 -12.08
C ASN A 116 -0.07 14.10 -11.03
N GLU A 117 1.06 14.82 -11.22
CA GLU A 117 2.25 14.76 -10.38
C GLU A 117 2.49 16.02 -9.56
N GLY A 118 1.65 17.05 -9.67
CA GLY A 118 1.74 18.23 -8.82
C GLY A 118 1.48 17.87 -7.36
N ARG A 119 2.00 18.67 -6.42
CA ARG A 119 1.79 18.42 -4.98
C ARG A 119 0.32 18.22 -4.62
N LYS A 120 -0.58 19.05 -5.16
CA LYS A 120 -2.03 18.93 -4.91
C LYS A 120 -2.56 17.56 -5.33
N GLN A 121 -2.17 17.13 -6.53
CA GLN A 121 -2.57 15.84 -7.10
C GLN A 121 -1.96 14.67 -6.32
N LEU A 122 -0.67 14.76 -5.96
CA LEU A 122 0.02 13.77 -5.13
C LEU A 122 -0.64 13.63 -3.75
N SER A 123 -1.00 14.74 -3.09
CA SER A 123 -1.68 14.67 -1.80
C SER A 123 -3.07 14.06 -1.89
N ALA A 124 -3.84 14.38 -2.94
CA ALA A 124 -5.16 13.79 -3.16
C ALA A 124 -5.06 12.27 -3.37
N ARG A 125 -4.09 11.83 -4.17
CA ARG A 125 -3.80 10.40 -4.40
C ARG A 125 -3.31 9.70 -3.13
N ALA A 126 -2.43 10.35 -2.37
CA ALA A 126 -1.92 9.80 -1.11
C ALA A 126 -3.06 9.55 -0.11
N LEU A 127 -3.96 10.52 0.07
CA LEU A 127 -5.13 10.38 0.94
C LEU A 127 -6.07 9.25 0.48
N ALA A 128 -6.26 9.10 -0.83
CA ALA A 128 -7.05 8.00 -1.38
C ALA A 128 -6.39 6.62 -1.10
N ALA A 129 -5.07 6.53 -1.27
CA ALA A 129 -4.30 5.33 -0.97
C ALA A 129 -4.31 5.00 0.53
N GLU A 130 -4.21 6.01 1.41
CA GLU A 130 -4.35 5.83 2.86
C GLU A 130 -5.73 5.27 3.23
N LYS A 131 -6.81 5.82 2.66
CA LYS A 131 -8.15 5.29 2.91
C LYS A 131 -8.30 3.83 2.47
N LYS A 132 -7.68 3.46 1.34
CA LYS A 132 -7.65 2.08 0.83
C LYS A 132 -6.89 1.17 1.80
N ARG A 133 -5.70 1.58 2.23
CA ARG A 133 -4.90 0.90 3.27
C ARG A 133 -5.70 0.69 4.54
N ASP A 134 -6.35 1.72 5.06
CA ASP A 134 -7.11 1.66 6.30
C ASP A 134 -8.27 0.66 6.19
N THR A 135 -8.92 0.62 5.03
CA THR A 135 -9.96 -0.37 4.73
C THR A 135 -9.39 -1.79 4.67
N ALA A 136 -8.21 -1.98 4.05
CA ALA A 136 -7.55 -3.27 3.97
C ALA A 136 -7.10 -3.77 5.35
N LEU A 137 -6.52 -2.88 6.18
CA LEU A 137 -6.15 -3.17 7.56
C LEU A 137 -7.37 -3.51 8.42
N ALA A 138 -8.48 -2.78 8.29
CA ALA A 138 -9.72 -3.11 8.99
C ALA A 138 -10.22 -4.53 8.65
N LYS A 139 -10.20 -4.92 7.36
CA LYS A 139 -10.53 -6.29 6.94
C LYS A 139 -9.58 -7.32 7.54
N TYR A 140 -8.28 -7.05 7.53
CA TYR A 140 -7.27 -7.92 8.15
C TYR A 140 -7.54 -8.12 9.65
N HIS A 141 -7.80 -7.04 10.39
CA HIS A 141 -8.15 -7.12 11.81
C HIS A 141 -9.43 -7.94 12.05
N HIS A 142 -10.43 -7.88 11.16
CA HIS A 142 -11.61 -8.76 11.27
C HIS A 142 -11.28 -10.24 11.08
N TYR A 143 -10.31 -10.59 10.23
CA TYR A 143 -9.85 -11.97 10.10
C TYR A 143 -9.07 -12.43 11.34
N GLU A 144 -8.22 -11.56 11.92
CA GLU A 144 -7.48 -11.89 13.15
C GLU A 144 -8.38 -12.08 14.38
N VAL A 145 -9.47 -11.31 14.49
CA VAL A 145 -10.42 -11.45 15.61
C VAL A 145 -11.34 -12.68 15.45
N ALA A 146 -11.56 -13.12 14.21
CA ALA A 146 -12.42 -14.26 13.90
C ALA A 146 -11.69 -15.62 13.86
N SER A 147 -10.36 -15.62 13.86
CA SER A 147 -9.50 -16.83 13.94
C SER A 147 -9.12 -17.17 15.38
#